data_AF-A0A848UBV9-F1
#
_entry.id   AF-A0A848UBV9-F1
#
_cell.length_a   1.000
_cell.length_b   1.000
_cell.length_c   1.000
_cell.angle_alpha   90.00
_cell.angle_beta   90.00
_cell.angle_gamma   90.00
#
_symmetry.space_group_name_H-M   'P 1'
#
loop_
_entity.id
_entity.type
_entity.pdbx_description
1 polymer ?
#
loop_
_entity_poly.entity_id
_entity_poly.type
_entity_poly.pdbx_seq_one_letter_code
_entity_poly.pdbx_strand_id
1 'polypeptide(L)'
;MASALLRMGRIKGVNRPAIATIIPVPGKRPTVLLDAGANAEVQPDWLVQFAQMGSIFSRHRFGLESPTVGLLSIGEEPGKGDSLRKETYPLLVEAAEASGLNFVGNVEGRDVMDDTADVIVADGFTGNVVLKTLEGGMKAVIAALLEAFASAPEYQAAADALMPALLPLYDTLDPETYGGAMLLGVDGVCIISHGSSSERAIVNAISVAREMVDADVVGEITAAIRPPADAD
;
A
#
# COMPACT_ATOMS: atom_id res chain seq x y z
N MET A 1 -2.42 -10.95 -11.62
CA MET A 1 -1.19 -10.37 -12.22
C MET A 1 -0.93 -10.86 -13.65
N ALA A 2 -0.62 -12.15 -13.89
CA ALA A 2 -0.28 -12.65 -15.24
C ALA A 2 -1.32 -12.29 -16.32
N SER A 3 -2.61 -12.45 -16.02
CA SER A 3 -3.70 -12.08 -16.94
C SER A 3 -3.66 -10.59 -17.31
N ALA A 4 -3.47 -9.70 -16.33
CA ALA A 4 -3.39 -8.26 -16.58
C ALA A 4 -2.20 -7.90 -17.46
N LEU A 5 -1.01 -8.47 -17.18
CA LEU A 5 0.17 -8.25 -18.01
C LEU A 5 0.01 -8.76 -19.45
N LEU A 6 -0.69 -9.87 -19.66
CA LEU A 6 -0.92 -10.43 -21.00
C LEU A 6 -2.03 -9.71 -21.79
N ARG A 7 -3.00 -9.11 -21.10
CA ARG A 7 -4.19 -8.51 -21.73
C ARG A 7 -4.14 -7.00 -21.82
N MET A 8 -3.69 -6.34 -20.74
CA MET A 8 -3.54 -4.90 -20.65
C MET A 8 -2.12 -4.48 -21.05
N GLY A 9 -1.11 -5.27 -20.68
CA GLY A 9 0.27 -4.85 -20.82
C GLY A 9 0.70 -3.88 -19.71
N ARG A 10 1.89 -3.31 -19.85
CA ARG A 10 2.41 -2.27 -18.94
C ARG A 10 2.23 -0.91 -19.59
N ILE A 11 2.03 0.12 -18.77
CA ILE A 11 2.17 1.51 -19.20
C ILE A 11 3.57 1.68 -19.82
N LYS A 12 3.67 2.40 -20.95
CA LYS A 12 4.96 2.64 -21.63
C LYS A 12 5.91 3.36 -20.66
N GLY A 13 7.12 2.83 -20.50
CA GLY A 13 8.12 3.34 -19.55
C GLY A 13 8.10 2.68 -18.17
N VAL A 14 6.99 2.04 -17.76
CA VAL A 14 6.95 1.29 -16.49
C VAL A 14 7.70 -0.03 -16.63
N ASN A 15 8.70 -0.21 -15.77
CA ASN A 15 9.54 -1.40 -15.72
C ASN A 15 8.80 -2.61 -15.15
N ARG A 16 8.08 -2.44 -14.04
CA ARG A 16 7.28 -3.51 -13.44
C ARG A 16 6.01 -2.93 -12.83
N PRO A 17 4.87 -3.64 -12.91
CA PRO A 17 3.72 -3.28 -12.10
C PRO A 17 3.98 -3.64 -10.63
N ALA A 18 3.29 -2.98 -9.71
CA ALA A 18 3.42 -3.21 -8.27
C ALA A 18 2.05 -3.31 -7.60
N ILE A 19 1.92 -4.13 -6.55
CA ILE A 19 0.69 -4.25 -5.78
C ILE A 19 0.67 -3.14 -4.73
N ALA A 20 -0.26 -2.20 -4.87
CA ALA A 20 -0.57 -1.15 -3.91
C ALA A 20 -1.62 -1.67 -2.92
N THR A 21 -1.22 -1.91 -1.68
CA THR A 21 -2.12 -2.36 -0.61
C THR A 21 -2.31 -1.25 0.40
N ILE A 22 -3.55 -1.10 0.88
CA ILE A 22 -3.89 -0.17 1.96
C ILE A 22 -3.60 -0.84 3.31
N ILE A 23 -2.78 -0.18 4.12
CA ILE A 23 -2.55 -0.53 5.52
C ILE A 23 -3.39 0.42 6.38
N PRO A 24 -4.29 -0.10 7.23
CA PRO A 24 -5.12 0.74 8.08
C PRO A 24 -4.28 1.42 9.18
N VAL A 25 -4.60 2.68 9.45
CA VAL A 25 -4.05 3.44 10.59
C VAL A 25 -5.23 3.93 11.43
N PRO A 26 -5.59 3.24 12.52
CA PRO A 26 -6.74 3.61 13.33
C PRO A 26 -6.70 5.08 13.77
N GLY A 27 -7.79 5.81 13.51
CA GLY A 27 -7.93 7.23 13.85
C GLY A 27 -7.17 8.20 12.95
N LYS A 28 -6.41 7.71 11.96
CA LYS A 28 -5.73 8.53 10.95
C LYS A 28 -6.05 8.01 9.54
N ARG A 29 -5.41 8.60 8.53
CA ARG A 29 -5.53 8.14 7.14
C ARG A 29 -4.71 6.87 6.94
N PRO A 30 -5.18 5.92 6.12
CA PRO A 30 -4.42 4.73 5.80
C PRO A 30 -3.12 5.03 5.03
N THR A 31 -2.16 4.11 5.16
CA THR A 31 -0.88 4.15 4.45
C THR A 31 -0.93 3.23 3.23
N VAL A 32 -0.34 3.64 2.11
CA VAL A 32 -0.19 2.79 0.93
C VAL A 32 1.15 2.06 1.00
N LEU A 33 1.14 0.72 1.12
CA LEU A 33 2.33 -0.11 1.04
C LEU A 33 2.52 -0.64 -0.39
N LEU A 34 3.72 -0.45 -0.96
CA LEU A 34 3.99 -0.79 -2.36
C LEU A 34 5.46 -1.15 -2.60
N ASP A 35 5.86 -2.33 -3.05
CA ASP A 35 5.08 -3.45 -3.55
C ASP A 35 4.71 -4.43 -2.43
N ALA A 36 3.47 -4.91 -2.44
CA ALA A 36 2.96 -5.92 -1.50
C ALA A 36 3.00 -7.36 -2.05
N GLY A 37 3.71 -7.64 -3.16
CA GLY A 37 4.01 -9.01 -3.58
C GLY A 37 3.99 -9.30 -5.08
N ALA A 38 3.98 -8.29 -5.96
CA ALA A 38 4.09 -8.53 -7.40
C ALA A 38 5.50 -8.99 -7.82
N ASN A 39 6.54 -8.45 -7.19
CA ASN A 39 7.94 -8.66 -7.57
C ASN A 39 8.77 -8.99 -6.33
N ALA A 40 9.16 -10.26 -6.18
CA ALA A 40 10.00 -10.68 -5.04
C ALA A 40 11.39 -10.03 -5.04
N GLU A 41 11.95 -9.78 -6.22
CA GLU A 41 13.22 -9.09 -6.42
C GLU A 41 13.00 -7.89 -7.34
N VAL A 42 13.62 -6.76 -7.01
CA VAL A 42 13.46 -5.49 -7.73
C VAL A 42 14.80 -4.77 -7.89
N GLN A 43 14.86 -3.84 -8.84
CA GLN A 43 15.99 -2.95 -9.05
C GLN A 43 15.73 -1.57 -8.41
N PRO A 44 16.77 -0.80 -8.05
CA PRO A 44 16.61 0.51 -7.40
C PRO A 44 15.72 1.49 -8.18
N ASP A 45 15.84 1.55 -9.50
CA ASP A 45 15.03 2.41 -10.36
C ASP A 45 13.55 1.99 -10.40
N TRP A 46 13.24 0.72 -10.15
CA TRP A 46 11.84 0.27 -10.04
C TRP A 46 11.19 0.81 -8.78
N LEU A 47 11.93 0.86 -7.66
CA LEU A 47 11.45 1.45 -6.41
C LEU A 47 11.14 2.95 -6.54
N VAL A 48 11.86 3.66 -7.41
CA VAL A 48 11.53 5.06 -7.75
C VAL A 48 10.21 5.15 -8.52
N GLN A 49 9.99 4.29 -9.51
CA GLN A 49 8.70 4.24 -10.22
C GLN A 49 7.56 3.86 -9.28
N PHE A 50 7.81 2.94 -8.35
CA PHE A 50 6.87 2.51 -7.32
C PHE A 50 6.47 3.69 -6.44
N ALA A 51 7.43 4.52 -6.03
CA ALA A 51 7.18 5.74 -5.26
C ALA A 51 6.31 6.74 -6.03
N GLN A 52 6.62 6.97 -7.31
CA GLN A 52 5.84 7.86 -8.17
C GLN A 52 4.40 7.37 -8.35
N MET A 53 4.23 6.09 -8.70
CA MET A 53 2.90 5.48 -8.86
C MET A 53 2.10 5.50 -7.56
N GLY A 54 2.73 5.14 -6.44
CA GLY A 54 2.10 5.15 -5.13
C GLY A 54 1.67 6.54 -4.69
N SER A 55 2.49 7.57 -4.96
CA SER A 55 2.15 8.97 -4.71
C SER A 55 0.92 9.40 -5.51
N ILE A 56 0.88 9.12 -6.83
CA ILE A 56 -0.28 9.45 -7.67
C ILE A 56 -1.54 8.73 -7.18
N PHE A 57 -1.44 7.43 -6.91
CA PHE A 57 -2.55 6.66 -6.38
C PHE A 57 -3.06 7.25 -5.06
N SER A 58 -2.18 7.56 -4.11
CA SER A 58 -2.54 8.13 -2.82
C SER A 58 -3.18 9.52 -2.94
N ARG A 59 -2.66 10.37 -3.85
CA ARG A 59 -3.26 11.67 -4.19
C ARG A 59 -4.72 11.55 -4.59
N HIS A 60 -5.03 10.67 -5.54
CA HIS A 60 -6.39 10.54 -6.04
C HIS A 60 -7.29 9.75 -5.10
N ARG A 61 -6.78 8.68 -4.48
CA ARG A 61 -7.56 7.82 -3.60
C ARG A 61 -7.96 8.49 -2.29
N PHE A 62 -7.08 9.36 -1.76
CA PHE A 62 -7.23 9.98 -0.44
C PHE A 62 -7.25 11.51 -0.46
N GLY A 63 -7.26 12.13 -1.64
CA GLY A 63 -7.38 13.59 -1.81
C GLY A 63 -6.17 14.36 -1.29
N LEU A 64 -4.96 13.80 -1.44
CA LEU A 64 -3.71 14.37 -0.93
C LEU A 64 -2.96 15.14 -2.01
N GLU A 65 -2.75 16.44 -1.84
CA GLU A 65 -2.03 17.24 -2.85
C GLU A 65 -0.58 16.75 -3.04
N SER A 66 0.15 16.55 -1.94
CA SER A 66 1.56 16.14 -1.92
C SER A 66 1.81 14.98 -0.93
N PRO A 67 1.42 13.73 -1.30
CA PRO A 67 1.57 12.57 -0.44
C PRO A 67 3.05 12.30 -0.14
N THR A 68 3.36 12.17 1.15
CA THR A 68 4.69 11.80 1.64
C THR A 68 5.05 10.37 1.27
N VAL A 69 6.31 10.15 0.88
CA VAL A 69 6.83 8.85 0.45
C VAL A 69 8.03 8.45 1.28
N GLY A 70 7.95 7.30 1.94
CA GLY A 70 9.05 6.70 2.70
C GLY A 70 9.62 5.45 2.03
N LEU A 71 10.92 5.21 2.19
CA LEU A 71 11.58 3.96 1.77
C LEU A 71 11.68 3.00 2.97
N LEU A 72 11.06 1.82 2.87
CA LEU A 72 11.10 0.86 3.97
C LEU A 72 12.52 0.31 4.18
N SER A 73 13.03 0.53 5.40
CA SER A 73 14.37 0.13 5.81
C SER A 73 14.40 -0.38 7.24
N ILE A 74 15.60 -0.72 7.72
CA ILE A 74 15.89 -1.20 9.08
C ILE A 74 16.35 -0.09 10.03
N GLY A 75 16.17 1.17 9.62
CA GLY A 75 16.54 2.36 10.37
C GLY A 75 16.32 3.62 9.52
N GLU A 76 16.10 4.74 10.20
CA GLU A 76 15.73 6.02 9.58
C GLU A 76 16.91 6.72 8.89
N GLU A 77 18.16 6.39 9.24
CA GLU A 77 19.30 7.08 8.65
C GLU A 77 19.51 6.71 7.17
N PRO A 78 19.93 7.65 6.29
CA PRO A 78 20.06 7.41 4.84
C PRO A 78 20.92 6.19 4.45
N GLY A 79 21.93 5.87 5.27
CA GLY A 79 22.84 4.75 5.04
C GLY A 79 22.35 3.40 5.56
N LYS A 80 21.14 3.29 6.11
CA LYS A 80 20.58 2.03 6.61
C LYS A 80 19.89 1.22 5.52
N GLY A 81 19.94 -0.10 5.68
CA GLY A 81 19.37 -1.06 4.74
C GLY A 81 20.41 -1.94 4.06
N ASP A 82 19.91 -2.83 3.22
CA ASP A 82 20.70 -3.64 2.29
C ASP A 82 21.24 -2.78 1.13
N SER A 83 21.88 -3.43 0.15
CA SER A 83 22.36 -2.73 -1.05
C SER A 83 21.22 -2.07 -1.83
N LEU A 84 20.09 -2.76 -2.00
CA LEU A 84 18.93 -2.24 -2.72
C LEU A 84 18.44 -0.91 -2.12
N ARG A 85 18.25 -0.83 -0.79
CA ARG A 85 17.80 0.42 -0.14
C ARG A 85 18.84 1.53 -0.25
N LYS A 86 20.11 1.21 -0.02
CA LYS A 86 21.22 2.18 -0.10
C LYS A 86 21.40 2.76 -1.50
N GLU A 87 21.18 1.96 -2.53
CA GLU A 87 21.24 2.38 -3.93
C GLU A 87 19.97 3.14 -4.35
N THR A 88 18.81 2.78 -3.79
CA THR A 88 17.52 3.45 -4.07
C THR A 88 17.42 4.83 -3.44
N TYR A 89 17.92 5.00 -2.22
CA TYR A 89 17.83 6.26 -1.47
C TYR A 89 18.28 7.49 -2.28
N PRO A 90 19.50 7.54 -2.86
CA PRO A 90 19.92 8.70 -3.65
C PRO A 90 19.06 8.93 -4.89
N LEU A 91 18.51 7.87 -5.51
CA LEU A 91 17.62 8.00 -6.66
C LEU A 91 16.26 8.60 -6.29
N LEU A 92 15.74 8.29 -5.09
CA LEU A 92 14.53 8.91 -4.57
C LEU A 92 14.75 10.39 -4.23
N VAL A 93 15.93 10.75 -3.73
CA VAL A 93 16.31 12.16 -3.55
C VAL A 93 16.35 12.90 -4.88
N GLU A 94 16.99 12.33 -5.91
CA GLU A 94 17.02 12.92 -7.25
C GLU A 94 15.60 13.05 -7.85
N ALA A 95 14.76 12.02 -7.67
CA ALA A 95 13.37 12.05 -8.12
C ALA A 95 12.54 13.12 -7.40
N ALA A 96 12.79 13.35 -6.10
CA ALA A 96 12.15 14.42 -5.33
C ALA A 96 12.47 15.81 -5.91
N GLU A 97 13.73 16.04 -6.26
CA GLU A 97 14.18 17.29 -6.88
C GLU A 97 13.62 17.47 -8.30
N ALA A 98 13.55 16.40 -9.09
CA ALA A 98 13.18 16.47 -10.51
C ALA A 98 11.67 16.48 -10.79
N SER A 99 10.88 15.79 -9.96
CA SER A 99 9.45 15.53 -10.21
C SER A 99 8.50 16.07 -9.14
N GLY A 100 9.03 16.63 -8.05
CA GLY A 100 8.23 17.07 -6.91
C GLY A 100 7.71 15.93 -6.03
N LEU A 101 8.31 14.74 -6.13
CA LEU A 101 8.02 13.62 -5.23
C LEU A 101 8.36 14.03 -3.79
N ASN A 102 7.42 13.89 -2.86
CA ASN A 102 7.62 14.28 -1.47
C ASN A 102 8.31 13.16 -0.67
N PHE A 103 9.59 12.91 -0.97
CA PHE A 103 10.36 11.86 -0.31
C PHE A 103 10.81 12.29 1.09
N VAL A 104 10.42 11.54 2.12
CA VAL A 104 10.71 11.84 3.54
C VAL A 104 11.87 11.03 4.13
N GLY A 105 12.52 10.18 3.32
CA GLY A 105 13.65 9.37 3.76
C GLY A 105 13.27 7.92 4.07
N ASN A 106 14.07 7.26 4.90
CA ASN A 106 13.81 5.89 5.32
C ASN A 106 12.73 5.86 6.42
N VAL A 107 11.89 4.83 6.39
CA VAL A 107 10.89 4.52 7.42
C VAL A 107 11.10 3.09 7.92
N GLU A 108 10.82 2.84 9.20
CA GLU A 108 10.95 1.51 9.80
C GLU A 108 9.63 0.74 9.79
N GLY A 109 9.70 -0.57 9.99
CA GLY A 109 8.51 -1.43 10.03
C GLY A 109 7.49 -1.06 11.11
N ARG A 110 7.91 -0.36 12.19
CA ARG A 110 7.00 0.13 13.24
C ARG A 110 6.15 1.33 12.78
N ASP A 111 6.60 2.06 11.76
CA ASP A 111 5.96 3.28 11.27
C ASP A 111 4.87 2.99 10.22
N VAL A 112 4.75 1.72 9.78
CA VAL A 112 3.84 1.29 8.71
C VAL A 112 2.36 1.48 9.07
N MET A 113 2.03 1.50 10.36
CA MET A 113 0.69 1.79 10.89
C MET A 113 0.66 3.15 11.63
N ASP A 114 1.48 4.12 11.21
CA ASP A 114 1.49 5.50 11.74
C ASP A 114 1.34 6.53 10.61
N ASP A 115 1.39 7.83 10.92
CA ASP A 115 1.31 8.95 9.96
C ASP A 115 2.67 9.46 9.47
N THR A 116 3.73 8.66 9.63
CA THR A 116 5.09 9.02 9.18
C THR A 116 5.19 9.17 7.66
N ALA A 117 4.44 8.37 6.89
CA ALA A 117 4.37 8.47 5.44
C ALA A 117 3.01 8.02 4.90
N ASP A 118 2.51 8.70 3.87
CA ASP A 118 1.27 8.32 3.16
C ASP A 118 1.50 7.13 2.22
N VAL A 119 2.73 6.98 1.71
CA VAL A 119 3.16 5.90 0.82
C VAL A 119 4.48 5.34 1.34
N ILE A 120 4.58 4.02 1.49
CA ILE A 120 5.80 3.33 1.89
C ILE A 120 6.20 2.37 0.78
N VAL A 121 7.42 2.55 0.25
CA VAL A 121 7.94 1.71 -0.82
C VAL A 121 8.89 0.62 -0.34
N ALA A 122 8.72 -0.58 -0.90
CA ALA A 122 9.51 -1.77 -0.61
C ALA A 122 9.56 -2.71 -1.83
N ASP A 123 10.51 -3.66 -1.84
CA ASP A 123 10.41 -4.82 -2.71
C ASP A 123 9.23 -5.71 -2.29
N GLY A 124 8.69 -6.49 -3.23
CA GLY A 124 7.49 -7.29 -3.00
C GLY A 124 7.70 -8.44 -2.01
N PHE A 125 8.92 -8.93 -1.80
CA PHE A 125 9.18 -9.92 -0.77
C PHE A 125 9.00 -9.28 0.62
N THR A 126 9.70 -8.17 0.87
CA THR A 126 9.65 -7.46 2.15
C THR A 126 8.25 -6.90 2.42
N GLY A 127 7.63 -6.25 1.43
CA GLY A 127 6.28 -5.69 1.59
C GLY A 127 5.22 -6.77 1.85
N ASN A 128 5.30 -7.93 1.20
CA ASN A 128 4.38 -9.03 1.48
C ASN A 128 4.61 -9.64 2.87
N VAL A 129 5.86 -9.74 3.34
CA VAL A 129 6.15 -10.17 4.72
C VAL A 129 5.52 -9.20 5.72
N VAL A 130 5.73 -7.88 5.54
CA VAL A 130 5.10 -6.85 6.39
C VAL A 130 3.58 -7.00 6.41
N LEU A 131 2.95 -7.07 5.23
CA LEU A 131 1.50 -7.21 5.10
C LEU A 131 0.99 -8.45 5.86
N LYS A 132 1.61 -9.62 5.65
CA LYS A 132 1.17 -10.87 6.28
C LYS A 132 1.46 -10.93 7.78
N THR A 133 2.52 -10.27 8.24
CA THR A 133 2.78 -10.09 9.67
C THR A 133 1.69 -9.24 10.31
N LEU A 134 1.29 -8.12 9.69
CA LEU A 134 0.22 -7.27 10.20
C LEU A 134 -1.13 -7.99 10.23
N GLU A 135 -1.53 -8.63 9.11
CA GLU A 135 -2.78 -9.40 9.04
C GLU A 135 -2.84 -10.50 10.12
N GLY A 136 -1.79 -11.31 10.22
CA GLY A 136 -1.73 -12.41 11.18
C GLY A 136 -1.67 -11.93 12.62
N GLY A 137 -0.88 -10.90 12.90
CA GLY A 137 -0.71 -10.31 14.23
C GLY A 137 -2.00 -9.67 14.73
N MET A 138 -2.64 -8.84 13.92
CA MET A 138 -3.92 -8.19 14.28
C MET A 138 -5.00 -9.23 14.54
N LYS A 139 -5.13 -10.25 13.67
CA LYS A 139 -6.09 -11.33 13.86
C LYS A 139 -5.87 -12.07 15.18
N ALA A 140 -4.63 -12.36 15.54
CA ALA A 140 -4.30 -13.05 16.78
C ALA A 140 -4.65 -12.20 18.02
N VAL A 141 -4.32 -10.90 18.01
CA VAL A 141 -4.63 -9.98 19.11
C VAL A 141 -6.14 -9.82 19.29
N ILE A 142 -6.89 -9.63 18.20
CA ILE A 142 -8.34 -9.50 18.25
C ILE A 142 -8.99 -10.78 18.80
N ALA A 143 -8.56 -11.94 18.32
CA ALA A 143 -9.08 -13.22 18.81
C ALA A 143 -8.83 -13.40 20.31
N ALA A 144 -7.63 -13.10 20.78
CA ALA A 144 -7.28 -13.18 22.21
C ALA A 144 -8.10 -12.20 23.06
N LEU A 145 -8.37 -10.99 22.56
CA LEU A 145 -9.21 -10.00 23.25
C LEU A 145 -10.66 -10.49 23.39
N LEU A 146 -11.23 -11.03 22.31
CA LEU A 146 -12.59 -11.57 22.32
C LEU A 146 -12.71 -12.79 23.24
N GLU A 147 -11.70 -13.66 23.25
CA GLU A 147 -11.63 -14.80 24.17
C GLU A 147 -11.56 -14.34 25.63
N ALA A 148 -10.79 -13.30 25.93
CA ALA A 148 -10.71 -12.73 27.28
C ALA A 148 -12.08 -12.21 27.76
N PHE A 149 -12.85 -11.53 26.92
CA PHE A 149 -14.21 -11.09 27.25
C PHE A 149 -15.19 -12.26 27.47
N ALA A 150 -15.01 -13.35 26.74
CA ALA A 150 -15.84 -14.55 26.86
C ALA A 150 -15.38 -15.52 27.97
N SER A 151 -14.28 -15.21 28.67
CA SER A 151 -13.63 -16.15 29.60
C SER A 151 -14.45 -16.46 30.86
N ALA A 152 -15.33 -15.56 31.28
CA ALA A 152 -16.21 -15.76 32.44
C ALA A 152 -17.54 -14.97 32.31
N PRO A 153 -18.67 -15.50 32.83
CA PRO A 153 -19.97 -14.82 32.76
C PRO A 153 -20.00 -13.43 33.40
N GLU A 154 -19.16 -13.19 34.40
CA GLU A 154 -19.04 -11.90 35.08
C GLU A 154 -18.50 -10.78 34.19
N TYR A 155 -17.78 -11.11 33.10
CA TYR A 155 -17.26 -10.14 32.14
C TYR A 155 -18.28 -9.76 31.05
N GLN A 156 -19.38 -10.50 30.92
CA GLN A 156 -20.37 -10.27 29.85
C GLN A 156 -20.91 -8.84 29.86
N ALA A 157 -21.26 -8.29 31.03
CA ALA A 157 -21.79 -6.94 31.13
C ALA A 157 -20.76 -5.87 30.70
N ALA A 158 -19.47 -6.09 31.00
CA ALA A 158 -18.40 -5.21 30.56
C ALA A 158 -18.15 -5.33 29.05
N ALA A 159 -18.18 -6.56 28.52
CA ALA A 159 -18.06 -6.84 27.11
C ALA A 159 -19.19 -6.17 26.30
N ASP A 160 -20.45 -6.34 26.75
CA ASP A 160 -21.62 -5.73 26.11
C ASP A 160 -21.56 -4.21 26.10
N ALA A 161 -21.03 -3.60 27.19
CA ALA A 161 -20.85 -2.16 27.28
C ALA A 161 -19.75 -1.63 26.34
N LEU A 162 -18.67 -2.39 26.14
CA LEU A 162 -17.52 -1.97 25.32
C LEU A 162 -17.67 -2.33 23.84
N MET A 163 -18.39 -3.40 23.51
CA MET A 163 -18.50 -3.93 22.14
C MET A 163 -18.92 -2.88 21.10
N PRO A 164 -19.91 -1.99 21.37
CA PRO A 164 -20.28 -0.95 20.41
C PRO A 164 -19.15 0.02 20.05
N ALA A 165 -18.19 0.24 20.96
CA ALA A 165 -17.02 1.08 20.70
C ALA A 165 -15.89 0.33 20.00
N LEU A 166 -15.80 -1.00 20.19
CA LEU A 166 -14.78 -1.84 19.56
C LEU A 166 -15.13 -2.27 18.13
N LEU A 167 -16.41 -2.45 17.82
CA LEU A 167 -16.85 -2.89 16.49
C LEU A 167 -16.42 -1.94 15.35
N PRO A 168 -16.55 -0.60 15.48
CA PRO A 168 -16.04 0.32 14.46
C PRO A 168 -14.52 0.21 14.28
N LEU A 169 -13.77 0.03 15.37
CA LEU A 169 -12.33 -0.17 15.30
C LEU A 169 -11.99 -1.47 14.55
N TYR A 170 -12.70 -2.55 14.83
CA TYR A 170 -12.55 -3.81 14.10
C TYR A 170 -12.80 -3.62 12.60
N ASP A 171 -13.84 -2.88 12.22
CA ASP A 171 -14.17 -2.60 10.82
C ASP A 171 -13.08 -1.79 10.10
N THR A 172 -12.41 -0.86 10.79
CA THR A 172 -11.25 -0.14 10.23
C THR A 172 -10.04 -1.04 10.01
N LEU A 173 -9.90 -2.14 10.76
CA LEU A 173 -8.80 -3.08 10.61
C LEU A 173 -9.12 -4.19 9.59
N ASP A 174 -10.37 -4.29 9.15
CA ASP A 174 -10.79 -5.26 8.14
C ASP A 174 -10.26 -4.86 6.74
N PRO A 175 -9.41 -5.68 6.10
CA PRO A 175 -8.93 -5.42 4.75
C PRO A 175 -10.06 -5.27 3.70
N GLU A 176 -11.23 -5.87 3.94
CA GLU A 176 -12.37 -5.78 3.02
C GLU A 176 -12.95 -4.36 2.92
N THR A 177 -12.71 -3.51 3.93
CA THR A 177 -13.18 -2.11 3.97
C THR A 177 -12.55 -1.25 2.88
N TYR A 178 -11.35 -1.59 2.42
CA TYR A 178 -10.57 -0.73 1.52
C TYR A 178 -10.66 -1.11 0.03
N GLY A 179 -11.38 -2.18 -0.31
CA GLY A 179 -11.66 -2.56 -1.70
C GLY A 179 -10.54 -3.31 -2.43
N GLY A 180 -9.69 -4.03 -1.70
CA GLY A 180 -8.60 -4.81 -2.29
C GLY A 180 -7.40 -3.97 -2.69
N ALA A 181 -6.46 -4.59 -3.40
CA ALA A 181 -5.19 -3.98 -3.78
C ALA A 181 -5.17 -3.59 -5.26
N MET A 182 -4.67 -2.41 -5.61
CA MET A 182 -4.53 -2.00 -7.02
C MET A 182 -3.20 -2.49 -7.59
N LEU A 183 -3.20 -3.09 -8.77
CA LEU A 183 -1.98 -3.41 -9.52
C LEU A 183 -1.59 -2.19 -10.34
N LEU A 184 -0.74 -1.32 -9.80
CA LEU A 184 -0.26 -0.12 -10.48
C LEU A 184 0.74 -0.47 -11.59
N GLY A 185 0.76 0.33 -12.65
CA GLY A 185 1.74 0.19 -13.75
C GLY A 185 1.31 -0.68 -14.92
N VAL A 186 0.12 -1.30 -14.86
CA VAL A 186 -0.52 -1.91 -16.04
C VAL A 186 -1.33 -0.86 -16.81
N ASP A 187 -1.48 -1.04 -18.12
CA ASP A 187 -2.20 -0.10 -19.00
C ASP A 187 -3.72 -0.29 -18.87
N GLY A 188 -4.23 -0.02 -17.66
CA GLY A 188 -5.61 -0.20 -17.27
C GLY A 188 -5.78 -0.24 -15.75
N VAL A 189 -7.03 -0.16 -15.28
CA VAL A 189 -7.34 -0.29 -13.85
C VAL A 189 -7.53 -1.77 -13.51
N CYS A 190 -6.68 -2.31 -12.63
CA CYS A 190 -6.73 -3.69 -12.18
C CYS A 190 -6.75 -3.77 -10.65
N ILE A 191 -7.88 -4.22 -10.09
CA ILE A 191 -8.04 -4.46 -8.66
C ILE A 191 -7.89 -5.96 -8.38
N ILE A 192 -7.03 -6.29 -7.42
CA ILE A 192 -6.76 -7.63 -6.94
C ILE A 192 -7.56 -7.84 -5.65
N SER A 193 -8.49 -8.79 -5.72
CA SER A 193 -9.24 -9.28 -4.55
C SER A 193 -8.70 -10.64 -4.11
N HIS A 194 -8.98 -11.03 -2.87
CA HIS A 194 -8.62 -12.35 -2.35
C HIS A 194 -9.61 -13.41 -2.83
N GLY A 195 -9.16 -14.66 -2.93
CA GLY A 195 -10.06 -15.78 -3.28
C GLY A 195 -11.18 -16.02 -2.26
N SER A 196 -11.02 -15.49 -1.04
CA SER A 196 -12.00 -15.54 0.04
C SER A 196 -12.80 -14.25 0.21
N SER A 197 -12.72 -13.31 -0.73
CA SER A 197 -13.40 -12.01 -0.63
C SER A 197 -14.92 -12.16 -0.56
N SER A 198 -15.53 -11.48 0.41
CA SER A 198 -16.98 -11.40 0.57
C SER A 198 -17.65 -10.55 -0.52
N GLU A 199 -18.99 -10.57 -0.57
CA GLU A 199 -19.77 -9.65 -1.41
C GLU A 199 -19.45 -8.17 -1.13
N ARG A 200 -19.21 -7.81 0.14
CA ARG A 200 -18.81 -6.47 0.55
C ARG A 200 -17.45 -6.10 -0.04
N ALA A 201 -16.48 -7.00 0.03
CA ALA A 201 -15.15 -6.78 -0.55
C ALA A 201 -15.23 -6.55 -2.07
N ILE A 202 -16.08 -7.30 -2.79
CA ILE A 202 -16.27 -7.12 -4.24
C ILE A 202 -16.93 -5.79 -4.57
N VAL A 203 -17.96 -5.36 -3.83
CA VAL A 203 -18.59 -4.05 -4.02
C VAL A 203 -17.58 -2.92 -3.80
N ASN A 204 -16.77 -3.02 -2.75
CA ASN A 204 -15.72 -2.05 -2.48
C ASN A 204 -14.65 -2.05 -3.59
N ALA A 205 -14.25 -3.22 -4.08
CA ALA A 205 -13.29 -3.34 -5.18
C ALA A 205 -13.78 -2.70 -6.48
N ILE A 206 -15.07 -2.87 -6.82
CA ILE A 206 -15.69 -2.21 -7.98
C ILE A 206 -15.73 -0.70 -7.77
N SER A 207 -16.03 -0.24 -6.55
CA SER A 207 -16.06 1.18 -6.21
C SER A 207 -14.67 1.81 -6.37
N VAL A 208 -13.62 1.17 -5.86
CA VAL A 208 -12.23 1.59 -6.07
C VAL A 208 -11.89 1.60 -7.56
N ALA A 209 -12.23 0.56 -8.31
CA ALA A 209 -11.97 0.53 -9.76
C ALA A 209 -12.60 1.73 -10.48
N ARG A 210 -13.85 2.07 -10.15
CA ARG A 210 -14.53 3.25 -10.67
C ARG A 210 -13.80 4.54 -10.29
N GLU A 211 -13.45 4.72 -9.02
CA GLU A 211 -12.74 5.91 -8.54
C GLU A 211 -11.43 6.13 -9.32
N MET A 212 -10.67 5.05 -9.58
CA MET A 212 -9.39 5.13 -10.28
C MET A 212 -9.57 5.42 -11.79
N VAL A 213 -10.67 4.98 -12.38
CA VAL A 213 -11.05 5.35 -13.77
C VAL A 213 -11.48 6.82 -13.83
N ASP A 214 -12.36 7.25 -12.93
CA ASP A 214 -12.87 8.63 -12.88
C ASP A 214 -11.73 9.64 -12.63
N ALA A 215 -10.67 9.22 -11.93
CA ALA A 215 -9.46 10.00 -11.67
C ALA A 215 -8.36 9.91 -12.74
N ASP A 216 -8.56 9.14 -13.82
CA ASP A 216 -7.56 8.88 -14.88
C ASP A 216 -6.17 8.51 -14.34
N VAL A 217 -6.10 7.64 -13.33
CA VAL A 217 -4.83 7.27 -12.68
C VAL A 217 -3.82 6.68 -13.67
N VAL A 218 -4.28 5.98 -14.70
CA VAL A 218 -3.42 5.44 -15.76
C VAL A 218 -2.79 6.55 -16.58
N GLY A 219 -3.58 7.56 -16.99
CA GLY A 219 -3.08 8.74 -17.69
C GLY A 219 -2.09 9.55 -16.85
N GLU A 220 -2.40 9.78 -15.57
CA GLU A 220 -1.52 10.49 -14.63
C GLU A 220 -0.17 9.76 -14.43
N ILE A 221 -0.19 8.43 -14.27
CA ILE A 221 1.05 7.63 -14.19
C ILE A 221 1.83 7.70 -15.50
N THR A 222 1.14 7.66 -16.64
CA THR A 222 1.78 7.77 -17.97
C THR A 222 2.47 9.12 -18.15
N ALA A 223 1.87 10.20 -17.65
CA ALA A 223 2.45 11.54 -17.71
C ALA A 223 3.66 11.70 -16.78
N ALA A 224 3.65 11.05 -15.62
CA ALA A 224 4.71 11.14 -14.62
C ALA A 224 5.94 10.29 -14.95
N ILE A 225 5.74 9.10 -15.53
CA ILE A 225 6.82 8.17 -15.84
C ILE A 225 7.30 8.40 -17.27
N ARG A 226 8.46 9.02 -17.41
CA ARG A 226 9.09 9.19 -18.73
C ARG A 226 9.53 7.83 -19.28
N PRO A 227 9.22 7.51 -20.54
CA PRO A 227 9.88 6.39 -21.20
C PRO A 227 11.39 6.67 -21.31
N PRO A 228 12.23 5.62 -21.26
CA PRO A 228 13.65 5.78 -21.59
C PRO A 228 13.80 6.37 -22.99
N ALA A 229 14.85 7.18 -23.19
CA ALA A 229 15.06 8.01 -24.39
C ALA A 229 15.10 7.24 -25.73
N ASP A 230 15.16 5.91 -25.70
CA ASP A 230 15.34 5.03 -26.86
C ASP A 230 14.16 4.07 -27.12
N ALA A 231 12.97 4.34 -26.59
CA ALA A 231 11.79 3.48 -26.79
C ALA A 231 10.85 4.01 -27.88
N ASP A 232 11.31 4.03 -29.13
CA ASP A 232 10.47 4.15 -30.35
C ASP A 232 10.48 2.85 -31.16
#